data_AF-A0A8S3ZGU4-F1
#
_entry.id   AF-A0A8S3ZGU4-F1
#
_cell.length_a   1.000
_cell.length_b   1.000
_cell.length_c   1.000
_cell.angle_alpha   90.00
_cell.angle_beta   90.00
_cell.angle_gamma   90.00
#
_symmetry.space_group_name_H-M   'P 1'
#
loop_
_entity.id
_entity.type
_entity.pdbx_description
1 polymer ?
#
loop_
_entity_poly.entity_id
_entity_poly.type
_entity_poly.pdbx_seq_one_letter_code
_entity_poly.pdbx_strand_id
1 'polypeptide(L)'
;LSKDVDTVDSVIPVCLNDSLVIVSVAVMVIVIIVVQTPILIAVLVPICIAFFIIQRYHRRTVRQLKRIESNTRSPVFTHLSETFTGAVIIRAYGATQRFIRELEERVDLNQLPSFTSQAAYSWLQLGVDGLANAIVFLSSIFVILASGDGGDIGLSVSTTLQVSSMLTYLIRQINDFESSIVSVERLTEYSHIEQE
;
A
#
# COMPACT_ATOMS: atom_id res chain seq x y z
N LEU A 1 -1.37 18.13 15.05
CA LEU A 1 -2.21 19.18 14.43
C LEU A 1 -1.54 19.83 13.22
N SER A 2 -0.47 20.64 13.33
CA SER A 2 0.11 21.34 12.16
C SER A 2 0.57 20.39 11.05
N LYS A 3 1.24 19.29 11.39
CA LYS A 3 1.67 18.27 10.41
C LYS A 3 0.48 17.48 9.83
N ASP A 4 -0.58 17.30 10.61
CA ASP A 4 -1.77 16.58 10.17
C ASP A 4 -2.63 17.46 9.23
N VAL A 5 -2.76 18.76 9.51
CA VAL A 5 -3.40 19.75 8.62
C VAL A 5 -2.62 19.91 7.32
N ASP A 6 -1.30 19.95 7.39
CA ASP A 6 -0.45 19.99 6.19
C ASP A 6 -0.63 18.73 5.32
N THR A 7 -0.86 17.58 5.96
CA THR A 7 -1.20 16.33 5.26
C THR A 7 -2.60 16.38 4.63
N VAL A 8 -3.59 17.02 5.28
CA VAL A 8 -4.93 17.24 4.70
C VAL A 8 -4.84 18.11 3.45
N ASP A 9 -4.15 19.23 3.55
CA ASP A 9 -4.18 20.25 2.51
C ASP A 9 -3.29 19.90 1.31
N SER A 10 -2.18 19.18 1.54
CA SER A 10 -1.23 18.85 0.47
C SER A 10 -1.32 17.40 -0.03
N VAL A 11 -1.64 16.43 0.84
CA VAL A 11 -1.59 15.00 0.48
C VAL A 11 -2.95 14.48 0.02
N ILE A 12 -4.06 14.92 0.63
CA ILE A 12 -5.40 14.42 0.25
C ILE A 12 -5.79 14.80 -1.19
N PRO A 13 -5.60 16.06 -1.66
CA PRO A 13 -5.93 16.40 -3.04
C PRO A 13 -5.10 15.61 -4.04
N VAL A 14 -3.82 15.38 -3.71
CA VAL A 14 -2.90 14.56 -4.52
C VAL A 14 -3.37 13.11 -4.54
N CYS A 15 -3.72 12.52 -3.41
CA CYS A 15 -4.22 11.15 -3.36
C CYS A 15 -5.58 10.95 -4.03
N LEU A 16 -6.48 11.93 -3.97
CA LEU A 16 -7.75 11.90 -4.70
C LEU A 16 -7.52 11.98 -6.21
N ASN A 17 -6.64 12.87 -6.65
CA ASN A 17 -6.25 12.96 -8.05
C ASN A 17 -5.59 11.66 -8.52
N ASP A 18 -4.65 11.12 -7.75
CA ASP A 18 -4.00 9.85 -8.05
C ASP A 18 -5.01 8.70 -8.10
N SER A 19 -5.99 8.68 -7.19
CA SER A 19 -7.08 7.68 -7.22
C SER A 19 -7.92 7.74 -8.49
N LEU A 20 -8.28 8.95 -8.93
CA LEU A 20 -9.03 9.14 -10.16
C LEU A 20 -8.21 8.73 -11.38
N VAL A 21 -6.92 9.05 -11.39
CA VAL A 21 -5.98 8.62 -12.44
C VAL A 21 -5.87 7.09 -12.46
N ILE A 22 -5.74 6.43 -11.30
CA ILE A 22 -5.69 4.95 -11.19
C ILE A 22 -6.94 4.32 -11.79
N VAL A 23 -8.13 4.77 -11.39
CA VAL A 23 -9.40 4.22 -11.88
C VAL A 23 -9.48 4.39 -13.40
N SER A 24 -9.07 5.55 -13.91
CA SER A 24 -9.05 5.83 -15.35
C SER A 24 -8.08 4.93 -16.11
N VAL A 25 -6.87 4.73 -15.58
CA VAL A 25 -5.85 3.84 -16.16
C VAL A 25 -6.29 2.39 -16.12
N ALA A 26 -6.89 1.93 -15.01
CA ALA A 26 -7.43 0.58 -14.87
C ALA A 26 -8.50 0.29 -15.95
N VAL A 27 -9.43 1.23 -16.14
CA VAL A 27 -10.48 1.13 -17.17
C VAL A 27 -9.85 1.08 -18.55
N MET A 28 -8.86 1.94 -18.84
CA MET A 28 -8.16 1.95 -20.12
C MET A 28 -7.48 0.61 -20.42
N VAL A 29 -6.80 0.01 -19.43
CA VAL A 29 -6.15 -1.30 -19.58
C VAL A 29 -7.15 -2.40 -19.86
N ILE A 30 -8.26 -2.44 -19.12
CA ILE A 30 -9.33 -3.43 -19.34
C ILE A 30 -9.90 -3.30 -20.76
N VAL A 31 -10.14 -2.06 -21.23
CA VAL A 31 -10.64 -1.81 -22.59
C VAL A 31 -9.65 -2.30 -23.66
N ILE A 32 -8.36 -2.02 -23.51
CA ILE A 32 -7.32 -2.46 -24.46
C ILE A 32 -7.27 -4.00 -24.56
N ILE A 33 -7.31 -4.70 -23.43
CA ILE A 33 -7.29 -6.17 -23.38
C ILE A 33 -8.54 -6.75 -24.07
N VAL A 34 -9.73 -6.22 -23.75
CA VAL A 34 -11.01 -6.68 -24.32
C VAL A 34 -11.05 -6.50 -25.84
N VAL A 35 -10.53 -5.39 -26.35
CA VAL A 35 -10.53 -5.09 -27.79
C VAL A 35 -9.55 -5.96 -28.57
N GLN A 36 -8.34 -6.19 -28.05
CA GLN A 36 -7.33 -6.96 -28.78
C GLN A 36 -7.53 -8.47 -28.71
N THR A 37 -7.83 -9.00 -27.54
CA THR A 37 -7.85 -10.45 -27.32
C THR A 37 -8.97 -10.81 -26.34
N PRO A 38 -10.22 -10.98 -26.83
CA PRO A 38 -11.36 -11.33 -25.97
C PRO A 38 -11.16 -12.67 -25.23
N ILE A 39 -10.28 -13.55 -25.72
CA ILE A 39 -9.91 -14.80 -25.05
C ILE A 39 -9.17 -14.56 -23.72
N LEU A 40 -8.45 -13.44 -23.58
CA LEU A 40 -7.76 -13.08 -22.32
C LEU A 40 -8.73 -12.67 -21.21
N ILE A 41 -10.00 -12.39 -21.52
CA ILE A 41 -11.04 -12.15 -20.50
C ILE A 41 -11.18 -13.37 -19.58
N ALA A 42 -11.07 -14.59 -20.15
CA ALA A 42 -11.14 -15.82 -19.36
C ALA A 42 -9.98 -15.95 -18.34
N VAL A 43 -8.82 -15.32 -18.61
CA VAL A 43 -7.66 -15.26 -17.71
C VAL A 43 -7.76 -14.08 -16.75
N LEU A 44 -8.37 -12.98 -17.18
CA LEU A 44 -8.56 -11.77 -16.37
C LEU A 44 -9.55 -12.02 -15.21
N VAL A 45 -10.65 -12.74 -15.46
CA VAL A 45 -11.67 -13.05 -14.44
C VAL A 45 -11.09 -13.75 -13.19
N PRO A 46 -10.33 -14.86 -13.28
CA PRO A 46 -9.75 -15.49 -12.11
C PRO A 46 -8.71 -14.61 -11.42
N ILE A 47 -7.97 -13.77 -12.17
CA ILE A 47 -7.05 -12.78 -11.59
C ILE A 47 -7.81 -11.74 -10.77
N CYS A 48 -8.89 -11.17 -11.31
CA CYS A 48 -9.76 -10.24 -10.58
C CYS A 48 -10.37 -10.87 -9.33
N ILE A 49 -10.81 -12.14 -9.39
CA ILE A 49 -11.33 -12.87 -8.24
C ILE A 49 -10.24 -13.08 -7.18
N ALA A 50 -9.05 -13.54 -7.59
CA ALA A 50 -7.92 -13.71 -6.69
C ALA A 50 -7.55 -12.39 -6.01
N PHE A 51 -7.48 -11.30 -6.78
CA PHE A 51 -7.27 -9.95 -6.26
C PHE A 51 -8.34 -9.52 -5.26
N PHE A 52 -9.61 -9.75 -5.55
CA PHE A 52 -10.70 -9.41 -4.66
C PHE A 52 -10.60 -10.16 -3.32
N ILE A 53 -10.25 -11.44 -3.37
CA ILE A 53 -10.02 -12.26 -2.18
C ILE A 53 -8.83 -11.72 -1.39
N ILE A 54 -7.70 -11.48 -2.06
CA ILE A 54 -6.48 -10.98 -1.42
C ILE A 54 -6.73 -9.60 -0.82
N GLN A 55 -7.38 -8.69 -1.54
CA GLN A 55 -7.74 -7.36 -1.04
C GLN A 55 -8.63 -7.45 0.20
N ARG A 56 -9.57 -8.42 0.22
CA ARG A 56 -10.42 -8.65 1.40
C ARG A 56 -9.63 -9.15 2.60
N TYR A 57 -8.64 -10.01 2.42
CA TYR A 57 -7.75 -10.45 3.49
C TYR A 57 -6.81 -9.33 3.93
N HIS A 58 -6.17 -8.64 2.98
CA HIS A 58 -5.28 -7.50 3.24
C HIS A 58 -6.00 -6.43 4.07
N ARG A 59 -7.20 -6.03 3.67
CA ARG A 59 -7.99 -5.02 4.40
C ARG A 59 -8.31 -5.41 5.84
N ARG A 60 -8.54 -6.71 6.10
CA ARG A 60 -8.75 -7.21 7.47
C ARG A 60 -7.45 -7.18 8.28
N THR A 61 -6.35 -7.62 7.68
CA THR A 61 -5.02 -7.64 8.31
C THR A 61 -4.54 -6.23 8.61
N VAL A 62 -4.58 -5.31 7.64
CA VAL A 62 -4.21 -3.90 7.82
C VAL A 62 -5.03 -3.25 8.93
N ARG A 63 -6.34 -3.51 9.01
CA ARG A 63 -7.18 -2.96 10.08
C ARG A 63 -6.74 -3.45 11.47
N GLN A 64 -6.37 -4.73 11.60
CA GLN A 64 -5.87 -5.26 12.88
C GLN A 64 -4.48 -4.71 13.21
N LEU A 65 -3.57 -4.65 12.23
CA LEU A 65 -2.25 -4.05 12.40
C LEU A 65 -2.35 -2.58 12.82
N LYS A 66 -3.27 -1.83 12.22
CA LYS A 66 -3.55 -0.43 12.57
C LYS A 66 -4.08 -0.28 13.99
N ARG A 67 -4.90 -1.22 14.47
CA ARG A 67 -5.36 -1.23 15.86
C ARG A 67 -4.19 -1.46 16.82
N ILE A 68 -3.27 -2.36 16.46
CA ILE A 68 -2.05 -2.60 17.25
C ILE A 68 -1.16 -1.36 17.24
N GLU A 69 -0.91 -0.76 16.08
CA GLU A 69 -0.12 0.47 15.94
C GLU A 69 -0.68 1.62 16.79
N SER A 70 -2.00 1.83 16.77
CA SER A 70 -2.64 2.87 17.60
C SER A 70 -2.43 2.61 19.10
N ASN A 71 -2.59 1.36 19.52
CA ASN A 71 -2.41 0.96 20.92
C ASN A 71 -0.94 1.07 21.38
N THR A 72 0.04 0.77 20.52
CA THR A 72 1.47 0.86 20.85
C THR A 72 2.01 2.28 20.83
N ARG A 73 1.34 3.18 20.10
CA ARG A 73 1.75 4.58 19.99
C ARG A 73 1.52 5.38 21.27
N SER A 74 0.37 5.19 21.94
CA SER A 74 0.03 5.94 23.16
C SER A 74 1.09 5.81 24.28
N PRO A 75 1.57 4.59 24.64
CA PRO A 75 2.62 4.41 25.64
C PRO A 75 3.95 5.12 25.35
N VAL A 76 4.28 5.37 24.08
CA VAL A 76 5.49 6.13 23.68
C VAL A 76 5.33 7.60 24.05
N PHE A 77 4.18 8.20 23.72
CA PHE A 77 3.90 9.60 24.06
C PHE A 77 3.80 9.83 25.57
N THR A 78 3.16 8.90 26.29
CA THR A 78 3.09 8.96 27.75
C THR A 78 4.48 8.91 28.38
N HIS A 79 5.33 7.97 27.96
CA HIS A 79 6.70 7.86 28.48
C HIS A 79 7.56 9.09 28.17
N LEU A 80 7.40 9.68 26.98
CA LEU A 80 8.07 10.94 26.62
C LEU A 80 7.60 12.11 27.51
N SER A 81 6.28 12.21 27.76
CA SER A 81 5.72 13.25 28.63
C SER A 81 6.25 13.12 30.07
N GLU A 82 6.30 11.90 30.61
CA GLU A 82 6.86 11.62 31.93
C GLU A 82 8.35 11.96 32.00
N THR A 83 9.11 11.66 30.94
CA THR A 83 10.52 11.98 30.84
C THR A 83 10.76 13.50 30.80
N PHE A 84 9.92 14.25 30.07
CA PHE A 84 10.04 15.71 30.01
C PHE A 84 9.71 16.37 31.34
N THR A 85 8.62 15.98 32.01
CA THR A 85 8.24 16.52 33.31
C THR A 85 9.23 16.11 34.41
N GLY A 86 9.77 14.88 34.35
CA GLY A 86 10.70 14.30 35.32
C GLY A 86 12.19 14.52 35.02
N ALA A 87 12.55 15.30 33.99
CA ALA A 87 13.92 15.36 33.46
C ALA A 87 14.99 15.75 34.50
N VAL A 88 14.64 16.61 35.47
CA VAL A 88 15.57 17.03 36.53
C VAL A 88 15.84 15.88 37.50
N ILE A 89 14.80 15.12 37.88
CA ILE A 89 14.90 13.99 38.80
C ILE A 89 15.70 12.86 38.15
N ILE A 90 15.40 12.52 36.90
CA ILE A 90 16.09 11.45 36.15
C ILE A 90 17.60 11.72 36.08
N ARG A 91 17.98 12.97 35.80
CA ARG A 91 19.39 13.39 35.76
C ARG A 91 20.03 13.39 37.15
N ALA A 92 19.32 13.84 38.18
CA ALA A 92 19.81 13.84 39.55
C ALA A 92 20.12 12.42 40.07
N TYR A 93 19.34 11.42 39.66
CA TYR A 93 19.55 10.01 40.01
C TYR A 93 20.46 9.25 39.02
N GLY A 94 20.96 9.89 37.95
CA GLY A 94 21.79 9.23 36.94
C GLY A 94 21.09 8.11 36.16
N ALA A 95 19.75 8.09 36.14
CA ALA A 95 18.95 7.00 35.57
C ALA A 95 18.64 7.16 34.07
N THR A 96 19.27 8.13 33.39
CA THR A 96 18.99 8.50 32.00
C THR A 96 19.05 7.31 31.04
N GLN A 97 20.05 6.44 31.20
CA GLN A 97 20.25 5.33 30.26
C GLN A 97 19.18 4.24 30.37
N ARG A 98 18.59 4.07 31.56
CA ARG A 98 17.45 3.18 31.75
C ARG A 98 16.22 3.70 30.99
N PHE A 99 15.93 4.99 31.12
CA PHE A 99 14.81 5.63 30.40
C PHE A 99 15.01 5.62 28.89
N ILE A 100 16.25 5.79 28.40
CA ILE A 100 16.55 5.69 26.96
C ILE A 100 16.25 4.28 26.45
N ARG A 101 16.73 3.23 27.13
CA ARG A 101 16.48 1.85 26.75
C ARG A 101 14.98 1.50 26.75
N GLU A 102 14.25 1.98 27.76
CA GLU A 102 12.82 1.75 27.86
C GLU A 102 12.03 2.48 26.75
N LEU A 103 12.51 3.66 26.32
CA LEU A 103 11.96 4.35 25.15
C LEU A 103 12.25 3.59 23.85
N GLU A 104 13.48 3.10 23.66
CA GLU A 104 13.87 2.30 22.49
C GLU A 104 12.98 1.06 22.34
N GLU A 105 12.79 0.28 23.41
CA GLU A 105 11.94 -0.92 23.40
C GLU A 105 10.48 -0.58 23.02
N ARG A 106 9.94 0.54 23.50
CA ARG A 106 8.57 0.98 23.16
C ARG A 106 8.47 1.48 21.71
N VAL A 107 9.50 2.13 21.18
CA VAL A 107 9.57 2.57 19.78
C VAL A 107 9.65 1.36 18.84
N ASP A 108 10.48 0.37 19.16
CA ASP A 108 10.61 -0.86 18.38
C ASP A 108 9.28 -1.62 18.29
N LEU A 109 8.57 -1.74 19.42
CA LEU A 109 7.24 -2.35 19.46
C LEU A 109 6.22 -1.58 18.61
N ASN A 110 6.35 -0.26 18.51
CA ASN A 110 5.49 0.56 17.67
C ASN A 110 5.86 0.49 16.17
N GLN A 111 7.12 0.23 15.83
CA GLN A 111 7.57 0.09 14.44
C GLN A 111 7.22 -1.26 13.82
N LEU A 112 7.18 -2.32 14.64
CA LEU A 112 6.96 -3.69 14.18
C LEU A 112 5.66 -3.88 13.35
N PRO A 113 4.48 -3.36 13.77
CA PRO A 113 3.25 -3.46 12.98
C PRO A 113 3.36 -2.75 11.63
N SER A 114 3.96 -1.56 11.60
CA SER A 114 4.13 -0.79 10.36
C SER A 114 5.04 -1.52 9.37
N PHE A 115 6.15 -2.08 9.85
CA PHE A 115 7.07 -2.86 9.02
C PHE A 115 6.41 -4.14 8.49
N THR A 116 5.65 -4.84 9.33
CA THR A 116 4.94 -6.07 8.94
C THR A 116 3.89 -5.79 7.86
N SER A 117 3.20 -4.65 7.93
CA SER A 117 2.26 -4.22 6.89
C SER A 117 2.97 -3.99 5.55
N GLN A 118 4.13 -3.32 5.57
CA GLN A 118 4.91 -3.07 4.37
C GLN A 118 5.43 -4.36 3.74
N ALA A 119 5.90 -5.31 4.56
CA ALA A 119 6.37 -6.61 4.09
C ALA A 119 5.24 -7.43 3.44
N ALA A 120 4.04 -7.42 4.05
CA ALA A 120 2.87 -8.09 3.48
C ALA A 120 2.47 -7.51 2.12
N TYR A 121 2.57 -6.18 1.98
CA TYR A 121 2.34 -5.51 0.71
C TYR A 121 3.38 -5.91 -0.36
N SER A 122 4.68 -5.90 -0.02
CA SER A 122 5.73 -6.31 -0.96
C SER A 122 5.57 -7.77 -1.42
N TRP A 123 5.12 -8.65 -0.54
CA TRP A 123 4.79 -10.04 -0.90
C TRP A 123 3.65 -10.12 -1.93
N LEU A 124 2.58 -9.34 -1.74
CA LEU A 124 1.47 -9.26 -2.69
C LEU A 124 1.94 -8.73 -4.05
N GLN A 125 2.73 -7.66 -4.04
CA GLN A 125 3.25 -7.05 -5.27
C GLN A 125 4.09 -8.06 -6.08
N LEU A 126 4.99 -8.80 -5.41
CA LEU A 126 5.78 -9.86 -6.04
C LEU A 126 4.91 -10.96 -6.66
N GLY A 127 3.84 -11.37 -5.97
CA GLY A 127 2.89 -12.36 -6.48
C GLY A 127 2.20 -11.93 -7.77
N VAL A 128 1.78 -10.67 -7.85
CA VAL A 128 1.12 -10.16 -9.05
C VAL A 128 2.10 -9.93 -10.19
N ASP A 129 3.26 -9.32 -9.90
CA ASP A 129 4.30 -9.10 -10.91
C ASP A 129 4.74 -10.45 -11.52
N GLY A 130 4.81 -11.50 -10.70
CA GLY A 130 5.05 -12.88 -11.15
C GLY A 130 3.98 -13.40 -12.10
N LEU A 131 2.69 -13.24 -11.75
CA LEU A 131 1.57 -13.66 -12.60
C LEU A 131 1.50 -12.88 -13.92
N ALA A 132 1.69 -11.56 -13.87
CA ALA A 132 1.69 -10.70 -15.06
C ALA A 132 2.82 -11.08 -16.04
N ASN A 133 4.03 -11.30 -15.51
CA ASN A 133 5.16 -11.76 -16.33
C ASN A 133 4.95 -13.17 -16.90
N ALA A 134 4.31 -14.07 -16.16
CA ALA A 134 3.94 -15.39 -16.67
C ALA A 134 2.96 -15.29 -17.86
N ILE A 135 1.98 -14.38 -17.79
CA ILE A 135 1.05 -14.13 -18.90
C ILE A 135 1.77 -13.56 -20.12
N VAL A 136 2.66 -12.59 -19.94
CA VAL A 136 3.49 -12.03 -21.03
C VAL A 136 4.32 -13.13 -21.69
N PHE A 137 4.94 -14.01 -20.89
CA PHE A 137 5.75 -15.12 -21.37
C PHE A 137 4.93 -16.12 -22.20
N LEU A 138 3.77 -16.54 -21.68
CA LEU A 138 2.87 -17.47 -22.38
C LEU A 138 2.29 -16.85 -23.65
N SER A 139 1.89 -15.58 -23.61
CA SER A 139 1.40 -14.85 -24.77
C SER A 139 2.46 -14.75 -25.85
N SER A 140 3.70 -14.44 -25.48
CA SER A 140 4.82 -14.34 -26.42
C SER A 140 5.10 -15.68 -27.11
N ILE A 141 5.08 -16.79 -26.36
CA ILE A 141 5.26 -18.14 -26.94
C ILE A 141 4.12 -18.48 -27.89
N PHE A 142 2.87 -18.21 -27.50
CA PHE A 142 1.70 -18.51 -28.32
C PHE A 142 1.72 -17.75 -29.65
N VAL A 143 2.08 -16.46 -29.61
CA VAL A 143 2.19 -15.61 -30.80
C VAL A 143 3.29 -16.10 -31.75
N ILE A 144 4.43 -16.56 -31.23
CA ILE A 144 5.52 -17.13 -32.05
C ILE A 144 5.05 -18.44 -32.73
N LEU A 145 4.32 -19.30 -31.99
CA LEU A 145 3.81 -20.56 -32.54
C LEU A 145 2.68 -20.38 -33.55
N ALA A 146 1.87 -19.33 -33.40
CA ALA A 146 0.72 -19.03 -34.26
C ALA A 146 1.11 -18.54 -35.67
N SER A 147 2.40 -18.35 -35.97
CA SER A 147 2.90 -17.99 -37.31
C SER A 147 2.18 -16.79 -37.94
N GLY A 148 1.94 -15.75 -37.14
CA GLY A 148 1.35 -14.48 -37.59
C GLY A 148 2.36 -13.60 -38.34
N ASP A 149 1.85 -12.59 -39.04
CA ASP A 149 2.69 -11.60 -39.71
C ASP A 149 3.54 -10.84 -38.66
N GLY A 150 4.80 -10.54 -38.98
CA GLY A 150 5.76 -10.00 -38.00
C GLY A 150 5.31 -8.70 -37.32
N GLY A 151 4.46 -7.91 -38.01
CA GLY A 151 3.86 -6.69 -37.47
C GLY A 151 2.87 -6.94 -36.34
N ASP A 152 2.00 -7.95 -36.48
CA ASP A 152 0.99 -8.30 -35.47
C ASP A 152 1.63 -8.92 -34.23
N ILE A 153 2.71 -9.68 -34.43
CA ILE A 153 3.52 -10.25 -33.35
C ILE A 153 4.13 -9.14 -32.50
N GLY A 154 4.77 -8.15 -33.14
CA GLY A 154 5.36 -7.00 -32.46
C GLY A 154 4.31 -6.20 -31.69
N LEU A 155 3.16 -5.94 -32.31
CA LEU A 155 2.07 -5.20 -31.68
C LEU A 155 1.52 -5.92 -30.44
N SER A 156 1.30 -7.24 -30.53
CA SER A 156 0.79 -8.05 -29.40
C SER A 156 1.79 -8.13 -28.24
N VAL A 157 3.07 -8.32 -28.52
CA VAL A 157 4.10 -8.39 -27.48
C VAL A 157 4.29 -7.02 -26.80
N SER A 158 4.39 -5.94 -27.58
CA SER A 158 4.53 -4.58 -27.04
C SER A 158 3.34 -4.17 -26.17
N THR A 159 2.12 -4.52 -26.59
CA THR A 159 0.90 -4.19 -25.83
C THR A 159 0.78 -5.03 -24.55
N THR A 160 1.12 -6.32 -24.59
CA THR A 160 1.14 -7.19 -23.39
C THR A 160 2.18 -6.71 -22.36
N LEU A 161 3.36 -6.27 -22.81
CA LEU A 161 4.39 -5.66 -21.95
C LEU A 161 3.91 -4.35 -21.30
N GLN A 162 3.22 -3.51 -22.08
CA GLN A 162 2.67 -2.25 -21.58
C GLN A 162 1.59 -2.50 -20.52
N VAL A 163 0.72 -3.48 -20.74
CA VAL A 163 -0.29 -3.91 -19.76
C VAL A 163 0.36 -4.43 -18.47
N SER A 164 1.39 -5.28 -18.57
CA SER A 164 2.11 -5.79 -17.40
C SER A 164 2.70 -4.64 -16.56
N SER A 165 3.39 -3.72 -17.21
CA SER A 165 4.00 -2.55 -16.54
C SER A 165 2.95 -1.65 -15.87
N MET A 166 1.79 -1.47 -16.51
CA MET A 166 0.68 -0.67 -15.96
C MET A 166 -0.01 -1.35 -14.78
N LEU A 167 -0.15 -2.68 -14.80
CA LEU A 167 -0.69 -3.44 -13.65
C LEU A 167 0.20 -3.30 -12.43
N THR A 168 1.52 -3.42 -12.58
CA THR A 168 2.48 -3.17 -11.49
C THR A 168 2.33 -1.74 -10.95
N TYR A 169 2.18 -0.76 -11.83
CA TYR A 169 2.00 0.64 -11.44
C TYR A 169 0.68 0.87 -10.68
N LEU A 170 -0.41 0.25 -11.12
CA LEU A 170 -1.72 0.32 -10.47
C LEU A 170 -1.68 -0.21 -9.04
N ILE A 171 -0.99 -1.34 -8.80
CA ILE A 171 -0.88 -1.93 -7.46
C ILE A 171 -0.11 -1.03 -6.51
N ARG A 172 0.98 -0.43 -6.98
CA ARG A 172 1.75 0.57 -6.21
C ARG A 172 0.87 1.75 -5.82
N GLN A 173 0.12 2.27 -6.78
CA GLN A 173 -0.74 3.41 -6.52
C GLN A 173 -1.93 3.08 -5.59
N ILE A 174 -2.48 1.87 -5.65
CA ILE A 174 -3.50 1.42 -4.66
C ILE A 174 -2.91 1.42 -3.24
N ASN A 175 -1.65 1.02 -3.09
CA ASN A 175 -0.99 1.05 -1.79
C ASN A 175 -0.73 2.47 -1.29
N ASP A 176 -0.25 3.36 -2.16
CA ASP A 176 -0.03 4.75 -1.80
C ASP A 176 -1.36 5.40 -1.37
N PHE A 177 -2.47 5.05 -2.03
CA PHE A 177 -3.81 5.45 -1.60
C PHE A 177 -4.24 4.84 -0.26
N GLU A 178 -4.06 3.53 -0.04
CA GLU A 178 -4.36 2.86 1.24
C GLU A 178 -3.51 3.42 2.40
N SER A 179 -2.27 3.82 2.14
CA SER A 179 -1.40 4.47 3.12
C SER A 179 -1.90 5.89 3.45
N SER A 180 -2.34 6.64 2.45
CA SER A 180 -2.82 8.01 2.65
C SER A 180 -4.18 8.08 3.33
N ILE A 181 -5.10 7.15 3.07
CA ILE A 181 -6.40 7.11 3.77
C ILE A 181 -6.24 6.84 5.26
N VAL A 182 -5.14 6.18 5.68
CA VAL A 182 -4.84 5.93 7.08
C VAL A 182 -4.59 7.24 7.84
N SER A 183 -3.94 8.22 7.21
CA SER A 183 -3.72 9.56 7.76
C SER A 183 -5.02 10.33 7.92
N VAL A 184 -5.93 10.22 6.94
CA VAL A 184 -7.26 10.84 6.99
C VAL A 184 -8.08 10.31 8.15
N GLU A 185 -8.13 8.99 8.33
CA GLU A 185 -8.89 8.36 9.42
C GLU A 185 -8.40 8.82 10.80
N ARG A 186 -7.09 9.08 10.97
CA ARG A 186 -6.53 9.62 12.23
C ARG A 186 -7.05 11.02 12.52
N LEU A 187 -7.15 11.89 11.51
CA LEU A 187 -7.69 13.25 11.67
C LEU A 187 -9.16 13.24 12.05
N THR A 188 -9.94 12.32 11.48
CA THR A 188 -11.35 12.15 11.83
C THR A 188 -11.51 11.64 13.26
N GLU A 189 -10.62 10.77 13.72
CA GLU A 189 -10.62 10.30 15.11
C GLU A 189 -10.29 11.44 16.08
N TYR A 190 -9.34 12.33 15.74
CA TYR A 190 -9.05 13.54 16.53
C TYR A 190 -10.17 14.60 16.50
N SER A 191 -11.01 14.64 15.46
CA SER A 191 -12.13 15.59 15.39
C SER A 191 -13.37 15.14 16.16
N HIS A 192 -13.48 13.84 16.46
CA HIS A 192 -14.61 13.24 17.19
C HIS A 192 -14.33 13.01 18.67
N ILE A 193 -13.16 13.39 19.18
CA ILE A 193 -12.92 13.39 20.62
C ILE A 193 -13.78 14.50 21.24
N GLU A 194 -14.72 14.12 22.11
CA GLU A 194 -15.51 15.07 22.89
C GLU A 194 -14.57 16.04 23.62
N GLN A 195 -14.74 17.34 23.34
CA GLN A 195 -14.03 18.38 24.07
C GLN A 195 -14.54 18.40 25.51
N GLU A 196 -13.67 18.10 26.49
CA GLU A 196 -13.88 18.50 27.88
C GLU A 196 -13.85 20.02 28.04
#